data_AF-A0A4R8JIA8-F1
#
_entry.id   AF-A0A4R8JIA8-F1
#
_cell.length_a   1.000
_cell.length_b   1.000
_cell.length_c   1.000
_cell.angle_alpha   90.00
_cell.angle_beta   90.00
_cell.angle_gamma   90.00
#
_symmetry.space_group_name_H-M   'P 1'
#
loop_
_entity.id
_entity.type
_entity.pdbx_description
1 polymer ?
#
loop_
_entity_poly.entity_id
_entity_poly.type
_entity_poly.pdbx_seq_one_letter_code
_entity_poly.pdbx_strand_id
1 'polypeptide(L)'
;MSSDGIEHYLIRGVTSQHTLFRPGDWAERLRGVITLFVGERCPGNHIASTPLAMPVVEQDVKCLRVARELGRICPDAFDFVMRFASDNDLTVDVCGLLDEEPGRDPERAGDISKEYQL
;
A
#
# COMPACT_ATOMS: atom_id res chain seq x y z
N MET A 1 9.73 20.25 0.32
CA MET A 1 8.53 19.43 0.10
C MET A 1 8.93 18.05 0.57
N SER A 2 8.53 17.71 1.80
CA SER A 2 9.01 16.51 2.49
C SER A 2 8.69 15.27 1.68
N SER A 3 9.66 14.37 1.55
CA SER A 3 9.47 13.00 1.09
C SER A 3 8.55 12.29 2.08
N ASP A 4 7.25 12.52 1.96
CA ASP A 4 6.24 11.62 2.51
C ASP A 4 6.20 10.48 1.50
N GLY A 5 7.02 9.45 1.71
CA GLY A 5 6.88 8.20 0.96
C GLY A 5 5.40 7.83 0.94
N ILE A 6 4.83 7.55 -0.23
CA ILE A 6 3.39 7.35 -0.38
C ILE A 6 2.96 6.14 0.45
N GLU A 7 2.54 6.40 1.68
CA GLU A 7 2.15 5.36 2.61
C GLU A 7 0.76 4.85 2.25
N HIS A 8 0.67 3.54 2.13
CA HIS A 8 -0.55 2.86 1.77
C HIS A 8 -0.75 1.62 2.63
N TYR A 9 -1.99 1.29 2.85
CA TYR A 9 -2.39 0.02 3.43
C TYR A 9 -2.60 -0.98 2.30
N LEU A 10 -2.09 -2.18 2.46
CA LEU A 10 -2.28 -3.28 1.54
C LEU A 10 -3.15 -4.33 2.22
N ILE A 11 -4.40 -4.41 1.79
CA ILE A 11 -5.34 -5.45 2.24
C ILE A 11 -5.16 -6.64 1.32
N ARG A 12 -4.62 -7.74 1.84
CA ARG A 12 -4.43 -8.97 1.07
C ARG A 12 -5.68 -9.83 1.16
N GLY A 13 -6.09 -10.40 0.02
CA GLY A 13 -7.19 -11.35 -0.08
C GLY A 13 -6.81 -12.74 0.45
N VAL A 14 -6.10 -12.80 1.57
CA VAL A 14 -5.79 -14.01 2.33
C VAL A 14 -6.23 -13.83 3.76
N THR A 15 -6.89 -14.85 4.29
CA THR A 15 -7.31 -14.87 5.69
C THR A 15 -6.14 -15.19 6.62
N SER A 16 -6.30 -15.00 7.94
CA SER A 16 -5.31 -15.45 8.94
C SER A 16 -5.03 -16.96 8.85
N GLN A 17 -5.97 -17.73 8.30
CA GLN A 17 -5.87 -19.17 8.06
C GLN A 17 -5.23 -19.51 6.70
N HIS A 18 -4.52 -18.58 6.06
CA HIS A 18 -3.88 -18.76 4.74
C HIS A 18 -4.84 -19.21 3.63
N THR A 19 -6.12 -18.87 3.73
CA THR A 19 -7.12 -19.21 2.71
C THR A 19 -7.39 -18.01 1.81
N LEU A 20 -7.53 -18.25 0.49
CA LEU A 20 -7.88 -17.19 -0.46
C LEU A 20 -9.30 -16.68 -0.22
N PHE A 21 -9.43 -15.36 -0.11
CA PHE A 21 -10.71 -14.69 0.01
C PHE A 21 -11.47 -14.71 -1.32
N ARG A 22 -12.80 -14.88 -1.24
CA ARG A 22 -13.71 -14.97 -2.39
C ARG A 22 -14.90 -14.04 -2.17
N PRO A 23 -15.51 -13.52 -3.24
CA PRO A 23 -15.25 -13.79 -4.66
C PRO A 23 -13.98 -13.10 -5.19
N GLY A 24 -13.45 -13.53 -6.34
CA GLY A 24 -12.18 -13.05 -6.88
C GLY A 24 -12.16 -11.59 -7.36
N ASP A 25 -13.31 -10.95 -7.43
CA ASP A 25 -13.55 -9.55 -7.83
C ASP A 25 -13.80 -8.63 -6.61
N TRP A 26 -13.52 -9.10 -5.39
CA TRP A 26 -13.81 -8.35 -4.16
C TRP A 26 -13.08 -7.00 -4.10
N ALA A 27 -11.84 -6.93 -4.58
CA ALA A 27 -11.03 -5.72 -4.52
C ALA A 27 -11.60 -4.63 -5.46
N GLU A 28 -12.03 -5.03 -6.65
CA GLU A 28 -12.70 -4.17 -7.63
C GLU A 28 -14.04 -3.65 -7.09
N ARG A 29 -14.82 -4.52 -6.42
CA ARG A 29 -16.07 -4.12 -5.77
C ARG A 29 -15.83 -3.12 -4.65
N LEU A 30 -14.86 -3.38 -3.78
CA LEU A 30 -14.56 -2.51 -2.64
C LEU A 30 -14.04 -1.15 -3.11
N ARG A 31 -13.20 -1.12 -4.14
CA ARG A 31 -12.78 0.13 -4.82
C ARG A 31 -13.99 0.94 -5.32
N GLY A 32 -14.96 0.28 -5.93
CA GLY A 32 -16.20 0.92 -6.37
C GLY A 32 -16.97 1.59 -5.23
N VAL A 33 -17.10 0.90 -4.10
CA VAL A 33 -17.74 1.44 -2.89
C VAL A 33 -17.00 2.68 -2.38
N ILE A 34 -15.67 2.62 -2.26
CA ILE A 34 -14.86 3.77 -1.84
C ILE A 34 -15.06 4.97 -2.78
N THR A 35 -15.15 4.72 -4.09
CA THR A 35 -15.35 5.77 -5.10
C THR A 35 -16.70 6.47 -4.89
N LEU A 36 -17.75 5.71 -4.57
CA LEU A 36 -19.08 6.26 -4.27
C LEU A 36 -19.07 7.08 -2.97
N PHE A 37 -18.47 6.56 -1.90
CA PHE A 37 -18.35 7.29 -0.62
C PHE A 37 -17.66 8.63 -0.80
N VAL A 38 -16.50 8.65 -1.47
CA VAL A 38 -15.74 9.88 -1.71
C VAL A 38 -16.54 10.85 -2.58
N GLY A 39 -17.20 10.36 -3.63
CA GLY A 39 -18.02 11.19 -4.51
C GLY A 39 -19.23 11.84 -3.81
N GLU A 40 -19.86 11.12 -2.88
CA GLU A 40 -21.03 11.62 -2.13
C GLU A 40 -20.64 12.53 -0.96
N ARG A 41 -19.61 12.15 -0.20
CA ARG A 41 -19.24 12.81 1.07
C ARG A 41 -18.23 13.95 0.91
N CYS A 42 -17.48 13.98 -0.19
CA CYS A 42 -16.44 14.98 -0.43
C CYS A 42 -16.63 15.69 -1.79
N PRO A 43 -17.79 16.34 -2.04
CA PRO A 43 -18.06 16.99 -3.32
C PRO A 43 -17.05 18.13 -3.58
N GLY A 44 -16.47 18.16 -4.78
CA GLY A 44 -15.46 19.17 -5.17
C GLY A 44 -14.02 18.80 -4.85
N ASN A 45 -13.77 17.71 -4.11
CA ASN A 45 -12.44 17.12 -3.97
C ASN A 45 -12.13 16.33 -5.24
N HIS A 46 -11.81 17.04 -6.32
CA HIS A 46 -11.21 16.46 -7.51
C HIS A 46 -9.82 16.00 -7.10
N ILE A 47 -9.71 14.77 -6.58
CA ILE A 47 -8.44 14.13 -6.29
C ILE A 47 -7.75 13.92 -7.63
N ALA A 48 -7.05 14.96 -8.04
CA ALA A 48 -6.17 14.95 -9.18
C ALA A 48 -4.97 14.11 -8.76
N SER A 49 -4.75 13.05 -9.56
CA SER A 49 -3.46 12.35 -9.72
C SER A 49 -3.20 11.10 -8.89
N THR A 50 -3.78 10.90 -7.69
CA THR A 50 -3.51 9.68 -6.88
C THR A 50 -4.76 8.82 -6.66
N PRO A 51 -4.79 7.55 -7.12
CA PRO A 51 -5.90 6.66 -6.82
C PRO A 51 -5.94 6.32 -5.32
N LEU A 52 -7.01 6.74 -4.62
CA LEU A 52 -7.19 6.46 -3.18
C LEU A 52 -7.35 4.97 -2.86
N ALA A 53 -7.81 4.20 -3.84
CA ALA A 53 -7.92 2.75 -3.76
C ALA A 53 -7.59 2.12 -5.13
N MET A 54 -6.71 1.12 -5.13
CA MET A 54 -6.24 0.45 -6.34
C MET A 54 -6.18 -1.07 -6.14
N PRO A 55 -7.00 -1.85 -6.86
CA PRO A 55 -6.87 -3.29 -6.91
C PRO A 55 -5.54 -3.68 -7.54
N VAL A 56 -4.84 -4.64 -6.92
CA VAL A 56 -3.58 -5.18 -7.42
C VAL A 56 -3.55 -6.70 -7.27
N VAL A 57 -2.64 -7.36 -7.97
CA VAL A 57 -2.30 -8.77 -7.76
C VAL A 57 -0.88 -8.82 -7.24
N GLU A 58 -0.67 -9.40 -6.06
CA GLU A 58 0.66 -9.68 -5.53
C GLU A 58 0.77 -11.16 -5.24
N GLN A 59 1.80 -11.82 -5.78
CA GLN A 59 2.05 -13.25 -5.56
C GLN A 59 0.80 -14.13 -5.87
N ASP A 60 0.10 -13.81 -6.97
CA ASP A 60 -1.15 -14.47 -7.40
C ASP A 60 -2.34 -14.31 -6.43
N VAL A 61 -2.20 -13.46 -5.41
CA VAL A 61 -3.27 -13.09 -4.48
C VAL A 61 -3.86 -11.74 -4.89
N LYS A 62 -5.19 -11.65 -4.86
CA LYS A 62 -5.89 -10.40 -5.10
C LYS A 62 -5.81 -9.51 -3.87
N CYS A 63 -5.42 -8.26 -4.04
CA CYS A 63 -5.21 -7.31 -2.96
C CYS A 63 -5.82 -5.95 -3.31
N LEU A 64 -6.05 -5.12 -2.28
CA LEU A 64 -6.44 -3.73 -2.43
C LEU A 64 -5.42 -2.83 -1.75
N ARG A 65 -4.78 -1.95 -2.53
CA ARG A 65 -3.97 -0.85 -1.99
C ARG A 65 -4.87 0.33 -1.67
N VAL A 66 -4.73 0.87 -0.48
CA VAL A 66 -5.54 2.00 0.04
C VAL A 66 -4.58 3.09 0.49
N ALA A 67 -4.62 4.25 -0.16
CA ALA A 67 -3.75 5.37 0.20
C ALA A 67 -4.10 5.88 1.60
N ARG A 68 -3.10 6.24 2.41
CA ARG A 68 -3.34 6.87 3.73
C ARG A 68 -4.19 8.14 3.63
N GLU A 69 -4.05 8.88 2.53
CA GLU A 69 -4.81 10.10 2.24
C GLU A 69 -6.34 9.86 2.27
N LEU A 70 -6.82 8.63 2.01
CA LEU A 70 -8.24 8.30 2.11
C LEU A 70 -8.79 8.61 3.51
N GLY A 71 -8.05 8.33 4.58
CA GLY A 71 -8.48 8.62 5.94
C GLY A 71 -8.54 10.11 6.27
N ARG A 72 -7.81 10.96 5.52
CA ARG A 72 -7.88 12.43 5.66
C ARG A 72 -9.05 13.00 4.87
N ILE A 73 -9.30 12.47 3.68
CA ILE A 73 -10.34 12.96 2.78
C ILE A 73 -11.72 12.47 3.21
N CYS A 74 -11.86 11.16 3.42
CA CYS A 74 -13.13 10.51 3.74
C CYS A 74 -12.90 9.47 4.86
N PRO A 75 -12.87 9.91 6.13
CA PRO A 75 -12.68 9.02 7.28
C PRO A 75 -13.69 7.86 7.29
N ASP A 76 -14.96 8.13 6.97
CA ASP A 76 -16.02 7.12 6.91
C ASP A 76 -15.70 5.99 5.91
N ALA A 77 -15.16 6.34 4.75
CA ALA A 77 -14.76 5.36 3.74
C ALA A 77 -13.56 4.53 4.20
N PHE A 78 -12.59 5.17 4.86
CA PHE A 78 -11.43 4.48 5.41
C PHE A 78 -11.83 3.50 6.52
N ASP A 79 -12.68 3.93 7.46
CA ASP A 79 -13.20 3.09 8.54
C ASP A 79 -14.01 1.92 7.99
N PHE A 80 -14.83 2.15 6.97
CA PHE A 80 -15.56 1.08 6.28
C PHE A 80 -14.61 0.02 5.71
N VAL A 81 -13.52 0.44 5.08
CA VAL A 81 -12.53 -0.45 4.46
C VAL A 81 -11.75 -1.25 5.50
N MET A 82 -11.30 -0.60 6.58
CA MET A 82 -10.60 -1.28 7.68
C MET A 82 -11.51 -2.27 8.41
N ARG A 83 -12.78 -1.90 8.62
CA ARG A 83 -13.78 -2.79 9.18
C ARG A 83 -14.08 -3.96 8.26
N PHE A 84 -14.19 -3.73 6.94
CA PHE A 84 -14.36 -4.81 5.97
C PHE A 84 -13.20 -5.83 6.05
N ALA A 85 -11.95 -5.36 6.16
CA ALA A 85 -10.81 -6.26 6.33
C ALA A 85 -10.92 -7.08 7.62
N SER A 86 -11.23 -6.42 8.75
CA SER A 86 -11.39 -7.09 10.04
C SER A 86 -12.53 -8.10 10.06
N ASP A 87 -13.70 -7.75 9.52
CA ASP A 87 -14.90 -8.60 9.52
C ASP A 87 -14.72 -9.86 8.64
N ASN A 88 -13.81 -9.79 7.66
CA ASN A 88 -13.49 -10.89 6.75
C ASN A 88 -12.15 -11.58 7.07
N ASP A 89 -11.55 -11.27 8.22
CA ASP A 89 -10.25 -11.84 8.67
C ASP A 89 -9.11 -11.63 7.65
N LEU A 90 -9.14 -10.54 6.90
CA LEU A 90 -8.13 -10.24 5.88
C LEU A 90 -6.87 -9.66 6.50
N THR A 91 -5.72 -10.06 5.96
CA THR A 91 -4.43 -9.52 6.39
C THR A 91 -4.24 -8.11 5.85
N VAL A 92 -3.79 -7.17 6.69
CA VAL A 92 -3.53 -5.78 6.34
C VAL A 92 -2.08 -5.43 6.67
N ASP A 93 -1.31 -5.05 5.65
CA ASP A 93 0.05 -4.55 5.81
C ASP A 93 0.09 -3.02 5.65
N VAL A 94 1.01 -2.36 6.36
CA VAL A 94 1.33 -0.95 6.13
C VAL A 94 2.61 -0.88 5.29
N CYS A 95 2.51 -0.33 4.10
CA CYS A 95 3.61 -0.17 3.17
C CYS A 95 3.96 1.31 3.02
N GLY A 96 5.12 1.70 3.52
CA GLY A 96 5.75 2.97 3.19
C GLY A 96 6.85 2.73 2.16
N LEU A 97 6.96 3.59 1.15
CA LEU A 97 8.24 3.73 0.45
C LEU A 97 9.21 4.30 1.48
N LEU A 98 10.05 3.45 2.08
CA LEU A 98 11.33 3.92 2.57
C LEU A 98 12.05 4.41 1.33
N ASP A 99 12.48 5.68 1.30
CA ASP A 99 13.37 6.17 0.26
C ASP A 99 14.47 5.12 0.07
N GLU A 100 14.52 4.49 -1.11
CA GLU A 100 15.56 3.53 -1.40
C GLU A 100 16.87 4.30 -1.45
N GLU A 101 17.64 4.31 -0.36
CA GLU A 101 19.01 4.80 -0.37
C GLU A 101 19.78 3.98 -1.42
N PRO A 102 20.24 4.59 -2.53
CA PRO A 102 20.88 3.85 -3.59
C PRO A 102 22.26 3.39 -3.10
N GLY A 103 22.40 2.07 -2.92
CA GLY A 103 23.70 1.39 -2.96
C GLY A 103 24.58 1.56 -1.72
N ARG A 104 24.32 0.76 -0.68
CA ARG A 104 25.41 0.26 0.16
C ARG A 104 25.95 -1.03 -0.45
N ASP A 105 26.88 -0.88 -1.39
CA ASP A 105 27.65 -2.00 -1.92
C ASP A 105 28.49 -2.64 -0.78
N PRO A 106 28.40 -3.97 -0.56
CA PRO A 106 29.12 -4.65 0.51
C PRO A 106 30.49 -5.22 0.08
N GLU A 107 31.22 -4.60 -0.86
CA GLU A 107 32.53 -5.13 -1.28
C GLU A 107 33.65 -4.07 -1.35
N ARG A 108 34.29 -3.79 -0.19
CA ARG A 108 35.77 -3.67 -0.12
C ARG A 108 36.27 -3.69 1.33
N ALA A 109 36.20 -4.88 1.93
CA ALA A 109 37.18 -5.27 2.93
C ALA A 109 38.37 -5.93 2.20
N GLY A 110 39.57 -5.41 2.41
CA GLY A 110 40.84 -6.06 2.07
C GLY A 110 41.52 -5.54 0.81
N ASP A 111 42.48 -4.64 0.97
CA ASP A 111 43.88 -5.03 0.76
C ASP A 111 44.80 -4.02 1.46
N ILE A 112 45.39 -4.49 2.57
CA ILE A 112 46.64 -3.95 3.10
C ILE A 112 47.77 -4.72 2.42
N SER A 113 48.61 -4.04 1.63
CA SER A 113 50.08 -4.03 1.77
C SER A 113 50.82 -3.72 0.46
N LYS A 114 51.98 -3.07 0.65
CA LYS A 114 53.17 -2.92 -0.21
C LYS A 114 53.15 -1.69 -1.13
N GLU A 115 53.84 -0.59 -0.82
CA GLU A 115 55.30 -0.39 -0.67
C GLU A 115 56.04 -0.36 -2.03
N TYR A 116 56.92 0.63 -2.17
CA TYR A 116 57.72 1.06 -3.34
C TYR A 116 56.92 1.86 -4.40
N GLN A 117 57.33 3.05 -4.84
CA GLN A 117 58.70 3.51 -5.08
C GLN A 117 58.76 5.03 -5.39
N LEU A 118 59.82 5.67 -4.89
CA LEU A 118 60.54 6.89 -5.34
C LEU A 118 59.78 8.22 -5.48
#